data_AF-A0A8S2WUA0-F1
#
_entry.id   AF-A0A8S2WUA0-F1
#
_cell.length_a   1.000
_cell.length_b   1.000
_cell.length_c   1.000
_cell.angle_alpha   90.00
_cell.angle_beta   90.00
_cell.angle_gamma   90.00
#
_symmetry.space_group_name_H-M   'P 1'
#
loop_
_entity.id
_entity.type
_entity.pdbx_description
1 polymer ?
#
loop_
_entity_poly.entity_id
_entity_poly.type
_entity_poly.pdbx_seq_one_letter_code
_entity_poly.pdbx_strand_id
1 'polypeptide(L)'
;QLDLRMNQIKFDDNDLLLLNQLINLTHIDVSHNSRINEIDLRSLHKLEQIRCSYNNATRLVLNGHALRQLNASHNRLKQIDLMAAPINLIQIDISWNEFQILPDWLNEDNSSIERLIADHNRINVLPNKLFTSNKRLQYIRLDHNRLLYLPDKISTSNVETLLLHCNQIENLPVCLLKNMHRLKILNLSSNQLVALPLPNDRTDLNRLQELYLSCNELDDDVFAIISRYERLKVLYLAYNKIEQIDDTSLSKLNSLTDLNLSGNNIQSLPQTALSSMENLQVLYLHSNKLCAIPDLRRLKSLKVLDLSFNAIDSASIDNLFPPSLTILDLSGNQEINIQRDSLKSLSQKSVSLINISGLSDASSDISLWSVGFAHSSGSRNRLAITTVNESSFNYSSNDALFAMFDGGLNNEVPMILKHKLPDILQHEYEQCNQANFYLKHTFLSLQKRLKTAGQRLGAASTVVHIRSLPQSNT
;
A
#
# COMPACT_ATOMS: atom_id res chain seq x y z
N GLN A 1 10.41 14.52 -33.83
CA GLN A 1 9.61 13.85 -32.79
C GLN A 1 8.24 13.56 -33.39
N LEU A 2 7.58 12.49 -32.96
CA LEU A 2 6.29 12.06 -33.50
C LEU A 2 5.37 11.62 -32.35
N ASP A 3 4.18 12.20 -32.27
CA ASP A 3 3.17 11.88 -31.24
C ASP A 3 1.90 11.40 -31.95
N LEU A 4 1.55 10.14 -31.69
CA LEU A 4 0.47 9.39 -32.30
C LEU A 4 -0.46 8.78 -31.24
N ARG A 5 -0.44 9.29 -30.00
CA ARG A 5 -1.24 8.72 -28.92
C ARG A 5 -2.75 8.90 -29.10
N MET A 6 -3.54 7.98 -28.57
CA MET A 6 -5.02 8.07 -28.51
C MET A 6 -5.73 8.18 -29.88
N ASN A 7 -5.14 7.65 -30.95
CA ASN A 7 -5.67 7.78 -32.31
C ASN A 7 -6.34 6.50 -32.85
N GLN A 8 -6.52 5.47 -32.01
CA GLN A 8 -7.05 4.15 -32.41
C GLN A 8 -6.30 3.54 -33.60
N ILE A 9 -5.00 3.79 -33.68
CA ILE A 9 -4.15 3.36 -34.79
C ILE A 9 -4.04 1.84 -34.79
N LYS A 10 -4.08 1.27 -36.00
CA LYS A 10 -3.64 -0.09 -36.29
C LYS A 10 -2.53 0.06 -37.32
N PHE A 11 -1.31 -0.34 -36.97
CA PHE A 11 -0.25 -0.42 -37.96
C PHE A 11 -0.48 -1.63 -38.85
N ASP A 12 -0.57 -1.40 -40.16
CA ASP A 12 -0.35 -2.43 -41.17
C ASP A 12 1.13 -2.42 -41.64
N ASP A 13 1.48 -3.37 -42.51
CA ASP A 13 2.85 -3.49 -43.01
C ASP A 13 3.31 -2.24 -43.77
N ASN A 14 2.40 -1.52 -44.44
CA ASN A 14 2.73 -0.30 -45.18
C ASN A 14 2.98 0.87 -44.21
N ASP A 15 2.19 0.99 -43.15
CA ASP A 15 2.39 2.02 -42.12
C ASP A 15 3.73 1.85 -41.42
N LEU A 16 4.10 0.60 -41.08
CA LEU A 16 5.41 0.29 -40.50
C LEU A 16 6.54 0.59 -41.48
N LEU A 17 6.37 0.31 -42.77
CA LEU A 17 7.35 0.65 -43.79
C LEU A 17 7.58 2.17 -43.85
N LEU A 18 6.50 2.97 -43.86
CA LEU A 18 6.57 4.42 -43.86
C LEU A 18 7.23 4.96 -42.59
N LEU A 19 6.87 4.45 -41.41
CA LEU A 19 7.49 4.84 -40.15
C LEU A 19 8.99 4.53 -40.14
N ASN A 20 9.41 3.39 -40.69
CA ASN A 20 10.81 3.00 -40.76
C ASN A 20 11.64 3.88 -41.73
N GLN A 21 11.02 4.69 -42.59
CA GLN A 21 11.71 5.70 -43.40
C GLN A 21 12.11 6.96 -42.61
N LEU A 22 11.52 7.18 -41.43
CA LEU A 22 11.80 8.33 -40.56
C LEU A 22 13.11 8.17 -39.78
N ILE A 23 14.22 7.89 -40.46
CA ILE A 23 15.52 7.51 -39.86
C ILE A 23 16.12 8.56 -38.91
N ASN A 24 15.67 9.81 -38.96
CA ASN A 24 16.09 10.89 -38.06
C ASN A 24 15.19 11.03 -36.81
N LEU A 25 14.21 10.15 -36.62
CA LEU A 25 13.30 10.20 -35.49
C LEU A 25 14.02 9.81 -34.20
N THR A 26 14.01 10.73 -33.24
CA THR A 26 14.60 10.51 -31.91
C THR A 26 13.57 10.21 -30.83
N HIS A 27 12.31 10.60 -31.03
CA HIS A 27 11.23 10.42 -30.06
C HIS A 27 9.95 10.00 -30.78
N ILE A 28 9.31 8.95 -30.27
CA ILE A 28 8.00 8.50 -30.74
C ILE A 28 7.09 8.15 -29.56
N ASP A 29 5.84 8.60 -29.62
CA ASP A 29 4.76 8.19 -28.71
C ASP A 29 3.61 7.58 -29.51
N VAL A 30 3.35 6.29 -29.31
CA VAL A 30 2.25 5.53 -29.92
C VAL A 30 1.33 4.94 -28.85
N SER A 31 1.32 5.54 -27.66
CA SER A 31 0.57 5.02 -26.51
C SER A 31 -0.95 5.15 -26.67
N HIS A 32 -1.73 4.37 -25.93
CA HIS A 32 -3.20 4.41 -25.95
C HIS A 32 -3.84 4.15 -27.32
N ASN A 33 -3.28 3.20 -28.08
CA ASN A 33 -3.82 2.72 -29.35
C ASN A 33 -4.13 1.22 -29.24
N SER A 34 -5.32 0.91 -28.74
CA SER A 34 -5.77 -0.46 -28.45
C SER A 34 -5.73 -1.45 -29.63
N ARG A 35 -5.61 -0.96 -30.86
CA ARG A 35 -5.56 -1.78 -32.08
C ARG A 35 -4.14 -2.10 -32.55
N ILE A 36 -3.10 -1.58 -31.88
CA ILE A 36 -1.71 -1.94 -32.15
C ILE A 36 -1.40 -3.30 -31.50
N ASN A 37 -1.08 -4.29 -32.33
CA ASN A 37 -0.66 -5.62 -31.89
C ASN A 37 0.84 -5.87 -32.09
N GLU A 38 1.47 -5.16 -33.01
CA GLU A 38 2.90 -5.26 -33.31
C GLU A 38 3.48 -3.87 -33.56
N ILE A 39 4.69 -3.66 -33.05
CA ILE A 39 5.46 -2.43 -33.26
C ILE A 39 6.85 -2.85 -33.73
N ASP A 40 7.17 -2.56 -34.99
CA ASP A 40 8.49 -2.82 -35.57
C ASP A 40 9.14 -1.52 -36.03
N LEU A 41 10.11 -1.05 -35.25
CA LEU A 41 10.89 0.16 -35.49
C LEU A 41 12.38 -0.14 -35.59
N ARG A 42 12.74 -1.33 -36.10
CA ARG A 42 14.14 -1.80 -36.18
C ARG A 42 15.07 -0.86 -36.95
N SER A 43 14.56 -0.08 -37.90
CA SER A 43 15.37 0.81 -38.76
C SER A 43 15.70 2.14 -38.09
N LEU A 44 14.99 2.49 -37.00
CA LEU A 44 15.12 3.77 -36.31
C LEU A 44 16.31 3.78 -35.33
N HIS A 45 17.53 3.70 -35.87
CA HIS A 45 18.78 3.64 -35.11
C HIS A 45 19.11 4.91 -34.28
N LYS A 46 18.45 6.05 -34.56
CA LYS A 46 18.56 7.30 -33.78
C LYS A 46 17.48 7.46 -32.72
N LEU A 47 16.60 6.47 -32.54
CA LEU A 47 15.50 6.55 -31.59
C LEU A 47 16.02 6.52 -30.15
N GLU A 48 15.85 7.63 -29.43
CA GLU A 48 16.26 7.79 -28.04
C GLU A 48 15.12 7.48 -27.06
N GLN A 49 13.90 7.84 -27.43
CA GLN A 49 12.73 7.64 -26.58
C GLN A 49 11.57 7.02 -27.35
N ILE A 50 11.00 5.96 -26.76
CA ILE A 50 9.75 5.38 -27.20
C ILE A 50 8.77 5.26 -26.04
N ARG A 51 7.54 5.69 -26.29
CA ARG A 51 6.37 5.41 -25.44
C ARG A 51 5.36 4.64 -26.28
N CYS A 52 5.03 3.44 -25.84
CA CYS A 52 4.08 2.56 -26.50
C CYS A 52 3.18 1.87 -25.48
N SER A 53 2.83 2.58 -24.40
CA SER A 53 2.02 2.02 -23.32
C SER A 53 0.54 1.97 -23.65
N TYR A 54 -0.24 1.15 -22.93
CA TYR A 54 -1.68 1.01 -23.11
C TYR A 54 -2.07 0.63 -24.55
N ASN A 55 -1.35 -0.35 -25.10
CA ASN A 55 -1.64 -0.94 -26.40
C ASN A 55 -2.02 -2.42 -26.20
N ASN A 56 -2.21 -3.16 -27.29
CA ASN A 56 -2.44 -4.60 -27.25
C ASN A 56 -1.24 -5.36 -27.84
N ALA A 57 -0.04 -4.76 -27.76
CA ALA A 57 1.13 -5.26 -28.47
C ALA A 57 1.61 -6.57 -27.88
N THR A 58 1.78 -7.58 -28.73
CA THR A 58 2.40 -8.87 -28.39
C THR A 58 3.85 -8.94 -28.84
N ARG A 59 4.26 -8.06 -29.76
CA ARG A 59 5.62 -7.99 -30.31
C ARG A 59 6.11 -6.56 -30.40
N LEU A 60 7.33 -6.33 -29.93
CA LEU A 60 8.04 -5.06 -29.96
C LEU A 60 9.47 -5.28 -30.47
N VAL A 61 9.77 -4.75 -31.65
CA VAL A 61 11.08 -4.84 -32.29
C VAL A 61 11.68 -3.43 -32.39
N LEU A 62 12.85 -3.23 -31.79
CA LEU A 62 13.51 -1.91 -31.72
C LEU A 62 15.00 -2.01 -32.04
N ASN A 63 15.63 -0.86 -32.25
CA ASN A 63 17.07 -0.71 -32.27
C ASN A 63 17.55 -0.10 -30.93
N GLY A 64 18.39 -0.81 -30.18
CA GLY A 64 18.86 -0.34 -28.88
C GLY A 64 19.97 0.71 -28.93
N HIS A 65 20.59 0.98 -30.09
CA HIS A 65 21.84 1.75 -30.18
C HIS A 65 21.77 3.14 -29.52
N ALA A 66 20.73 3.93 -29.84
CA ALA A 66 20.52 5.27 -29.30
C ALA A 66 19.53 5.30 -28.11
N LEU A 67 18.93 4.16 -27.75
CA LEU A 67 17.78 4.13 -26.86
C LEU A 67 18.16 4.52 -25.43
N ARG A 68 17.46 5.51 -24.87
CA ARG A 68 17.66 6.07 -23.52
C ARG A 68 16.45 5.84 -22.63
N GLN A 69 15.24 5.86 -23.19
CA GLN A 69 14.00 5.64 -22.45
C GLN A 69 13.04 4.76 -23.23
N LEU A 70 12.55 3.70 -22.58
CA LEU A 70 11.56 2.78 -23.12
C LEU A 70 10.40 2.67 -22.13
N ASN A 71 9.20 3.06 -22.55
CA ASN A 71 7.98 2.76 -21.84
C ASN A 71 7.06 1.90 -22.73
N ALA A 72 6.92 0.63 -22.39
CA ALA A 72 6.08 -0.35 -23.05
C ALA A 72 5.05 -0.97 -22.08
N SER A 73 4.68 -0.26 -21.02
CA SER A 73 3.76 -0.77 -20.00
C SER A 73 2.34 -1.01 -20.52
N HIS A 74 1.56 -1.84 -19.84
CA HIS A 74 0.18 -2.16 -20.21
C HIS A 74 0.05 -2.66 -21.65
N ASN A 75 0.71 -3.79 -21.92
CA ASN A 75 0.69 -4.51 -23.19
C ASN A 75 0.56 -6.03 -22.93
N ARG A 76 0.79 -6.84 -23.96
CA ARG A 76 0.84 -8.31 -23.86
C ARG A 76 2.20 -8.87 -24.27
N LEU A 77 3.27 -8.09 -24.03
CA LEU A 77 4.61 -8.45 -24.44
C LEU A 77 5.15 -9.59 -23.56
N LYS A 78 5.83 -10.53 -24.21
CA LYS A 78 6.57 -11.62 -23.53
C LYS A 78 8.08 -11.41 -23.60
N GLN A 79 8.54 -10.67 -24.60
CA GLN A 79 9.92 -10.31 -24.85
C GLN A 79 10.00 -9.00 -25.65
N ILE A 80 11.19 -8.41 -25.74
CA ILE A 80 11.50 -7.27 -26.60
C ILE A 80 12.66 -7.69 -27.50
N ASP A 81 12.45 -7.60 -28.81
CA ASP A 81 13.46 -7.94 -29.79
C ASP A 81 14.31 -6.68 -30.07
N LEU A 82 15.60 -6.73 -29.73
CA LEU A 82 16.52 -5.61 -29.96
C LEU A 82 17.57 -5.98 -31.00
N MET A 83 17.75 -5.11 -32.00
CA MET A 83 18.79 -5.29 -33.03
C MET A 83 20.21 -5.04 -32.48
N ALA A 84 20.33 -4.27 -31.41
CA ALA A 84 21.57 -3.96 -30.72
C ALA A 84 21.28 -3.80 -29.22
N ALA A 85 22.25 -4.17 -28.36
CA ALA A 85 22.11 -4.02 -26.92
C ALA A 85 21.96 -2.53 -26.53
N PRO A 86 21.01 -2.18 -25.65
CA PRO A 86 20.67 -0.79 -25.37
C PRO A 86 21.57 -0.21 -24.26
N ILE A 87 22.87 -0.05 -24.56
CA ILE A 87 23.90 0.36 -23.58
C ILE A 87 23.66 1.76 -22.98
N ASN A 88 22.91 2.62 -23.69
CA ASN A 88 22.59 4.00 -23.28
C ASN A 88 21.24 4.10 -22.54
N LEU A 89 20.55 2.98 -22.29
CA LEU A 89 19.24 2.96 -21.68
C LEU A 89 19.33 3.37 -20.21
N ILE A 90 18.62 4.43 -19.84
CA ILE A 90 18.57 4.97 -18.48
C ILE A 90 17.36 4.41 -17.74
N GLN A 91 16.22 4.33 -18.43
CA GLN A 91 14.97 3.88 -17.84
C GLN A 91 14.24 2.92 -18.78
N ILE A 92 13.75 1.83 -18.20
CA ILE A 92 12.81 0.90 -18.83
C ILE A 92 11.58 0.70 -17.94
N ASP A 93 10.41 0.78 -18.57
CA ASP A 93 9.14 0.39 -17.99
C ASP A 93 8.46 -0.63 -18.90
N ILE A 94 8.39 -1.87 -18.41
CA ILE A 94 7.70 -3.01 -19.03
C ILE A 94 6.63 -3.57 -18.09
N SER A 95 6.14 -2.75 -17.15
CA SER A 95 5.09 -3.16 -16.22
C SER A 95 3.81 -3.57 -16.92
N TRP A 96 2.97 -4.39 -16.27
CA TRP A 96 1.68 -4.83 -16.83
C TRP A 96 1.82 -5.49 -18.21
N ASN A 97 2.61 -6.56 -18.26
CA ASN A 97 2.87 -7.36 -19.46
C ASN A 97 2.86 -8.87 -19.09
N GLU A 98 3.39 -9.72 -19.98
CA GLU A 98 3.44 -11.18 -19.80
C GLU A 98 4.87 -11.73 -19.75
N PHE A 99 5.86 -10.92 -19.36
CA PHE A 99 7.26 -11.36 -19.27
C PHE A 99 7.41 -12.48 -18.22
N GLN A 100 8.08 -13.56 -18.61
CA GLN A 100 8.51 -14.63 -17.68
C GLN A 100 9.96 -14.47 -17.22
N ILE A 101 10.76 -13.78 -18.04
CA ILE A 101 12.15 -13.43 -17.77
C ILE A 101 12.36 -11.97 -18.17
N LEU A 102 13.32 -11.32 -17.52
CA LEU A 102 13.78 -10.00 -17.97
C LEU A 102 14.72 -10.13 -19.19
N PRO A 103 14.89 -9.07 -19.99
CA PRO A 103 15.78 -9.11 -21.14
C PRO A 103 17.24 -9.44 -20.79
N ASP A 104 17.90 -10.29 -21.59
CA ASP A 104 19.24 -10.80 -21.32
C ASP A 104 20.34 -9.74 -21.30
N TRP A 105 20.16 -8.62 -22.00
CA TRP A 105 21.13 -7.51 -22.01
C TRP A 105 21.30 -6.85 -20.63
N LEU A 106 20.43 -7.14 -19.66
CA LEU A 106 20.64 -6.76 -18.25
C LEU A 106 21.80 -7.52 -17.58
N ASN A 107 22.33 -8.57 -18.23
CA ASN A 107 23.57 -9.25 -17.82
C ASN A 107 24.85 -8.60 -18.37
N GLU A 108 24.75 -7.56 -19.21
CA GLU A 108 25.89 -6.91 -19.83
C GLU A 108 26.50 -5.83 -18.92
N ASP A 109 27.84 -5.79 -18.85
CA ASP A 109 28.60 -4.96 -17.89
C ASP A 109 28.61 -3.45 -18.21
N ASN A 110 28.12 -3.03 -19.40
CA ASN A 110 28.15 -1.65 -19.88
C ASN A 110 26.78 -0.95 -19.86
N SER A 111 25.85 -1.44 -19.04
CA SER A 111 24.50 -0.88 -18.93
C SER A 111 24.48 0.45 -18.18
N SER A 112 23.86 1.46 -18.78
CA SER A 112 23.62 2.78 -18.16
C SER A 112 22.33 2.85 -17.35
N ILE A 113 21.66 1.71 -17.11
CA ILE A 113 20.33 1.68 -16.51
C ILE A 113 20.34 2.20 -15.07
N GLU A 114 19.41 3.11 -14.79
CA GLU A 114 19.19 3.71 -13.47
C GLU A 114 17.84 3.28 -12.88
N ARG A 115 16.84 3.04 -13.73
CA ARG A 115 15.46 2.71 -13.32
C ARG A 115 14.91 1.52 -14.11
N LEU A 116 14.60 0.44 -13.40
CA LEU A 116 13.97 -0.77 -13.93
C LEU A 116 12.58 -0.94 -13.31
N ILE A 117 11.54 -0.85 -14.13
CA ILE A 117 10.14 -1.04 -13.74
C ILE A 117 9.57 -2.21 -14.53
N ALA A 118 9.21 -3.29 -13.84
CA ALA A 118 8.70 -4.52 -14.44
C ALA A 118 7.67 -5.22 -13.53
N ASP A 119 6.92 -4.45 -12.74
CA ASP A 119 5.83 -4.97 -11.92
C ASP A 119 4.66 -5.51 -12.74
N HIS A 120 3.80 -6.33 -12.12
CA HIS A 120 2.62 -6.93 -12.77
C HIS A 120 3.00 -7.72 -14.03
N ASN A 121 3.93 -8.66 -13.88
CA ASN A 121 4.36 -9.59 -14.92
C ASN A 121 4.28 -11.04 -14.38
N ARG A 122 4.93 -11.99 -15.07
CA ARG A 122 5.03 -13.39 -14.64
C ARG A 122 6.49 -13.78 -14.40
N ILE A 123 7.35 -12.82 -14.04
CA ILE A 123 8.80 -13.03 -13.93
C ILE A 123 9.07 -13.98 -12.78
N ASN A 124 9.76 -15.08 -13.06
CA ASN A 124 10.11 -16.09 -12.06
C ASN A 124 11.62 -16.12 -11.74
N VAL A 125 12.46 -15.68 -12.69
CA VAL A 125 13.92 -15.67 -12.56
C VAL A 125 14.46 -14.31 -13.00
N LEU A 126 15.39 -13.77 -12.20
CA LEU A 126 16.13 -12.56 -12.55
C LEU A 126 17.47 -12.90 -13.21
N PRO A 127 17.99 -12.02 -14.09
CA PRO A 127 19.33 -12.16 -14.64
C PRO A 127 20.40 -12.25 -13.54
N ASN A 128 21.25 -13.28 -13.58
CA ASN A 128 22.22 -13.56 -12.50
C ASN A 128 23.22 -12.42 -12.25
N LYS A 129 23.47 -11.58 -13.26
CA LYS A 129 24.38 -10.44 -13.16
C LYS A 129 23.67 -9.10 -12.92
N LEU A 130 22.35 -9.09 -12.69
CA LEU A 130 21.57 -7.86 -12.52
C LEU A 130 22.20 -6.90 -11.49
N PHE A 131 22.61 -7.43 -10.33
CA PHE A 131 23.21 -6.67 -9.24
C PHE A 131 24.75 -6.57 -9.29
N THR A 132 25.40 -7.20 -10.26
CA THR A 132 26.86 -7.11 -10.46
C THR A 132 27.23 -6.17 -11.60
N SER A 133 26.46 -6.18 -12.69
CA SER A 133 26.75 -5.46 -13.93
C SER A 133 26.14 -4.06 -13.95
N ASN A 134 24.95 -3.86 -13.39
CA ASN A 134 24.23 -2.58 -13.47
C ASN A 134 24.62 -1.62 -12.33
N LYS A 135 25.82 -1.03 -12.42
CA LYS A 135 26.37 -0.16 -11.35
C LYS A 135 25.61 1.15 -11.14
N ARG A 136 24.81 1.60 -12.11
CA ARG A 136 24.02 2.84 -12.01
C ARG A 136 22.60 2.62 -11.51
N LEU A 137 22.18 1.37 -11.32
CA LEU A 137 20.81 1.03 -10.96
C LEU A 137 20.49 1.58 -9.56
N GLN A 138 19.47 2.43 -9.49
CA GLN A 138 19.03 3.14 -8.29
C GLN A 138 17.63 2.72 -7.86
N TYR A 139 16.75 2.44 -8.84
CA TYR A 139 15.35 2.14 -8.60
C TYR A 139 14.96 0.84 -9.31
N ILE A 140 14.50 -0.14 -8.53
CA ILE A 140 14.03 -1.43 -9.03
C ILE A 140 12.62 -1.67 -8.50
N ARG A 141 11.68 -1.87 -9.42
CA ARG A 141 10.30 -2.23 -9.13
C ARG A 141 9.95 -3.54 -9.83
N LEU A 142 9.76 -4.58 -9.03
CA LEU A 142 9.52 -5.96 -9.45
C LEU A 142 8.36 -6.60 -8.66
N ASP A 143 7.51 -5.79 -8.03
CA ASP A 143 6.34 -6.28 -7.32
C ASP A 143 5.32 -6.96 -8.24
N HIS A 144 4.45 -7.80 -7.66
CA HIS A 144 3.42 -8.52 -8.42
C HIS A 144 4.02 -9.38 -9.54
N ASN A 145 4.98 -10.23 -9.18
CA ASN A 145 5.64 -11.20 -10.06
C ASN A 145 5.60 -12.60 -9.39
N ARG A 146 6.45 -13.53 -9.86
CA ARG A 146 6.54 -14.92 -9.36
C ARG A 146 7.96 -15.27 -8.94
N LEU A 147 8.71 -14.29 -8.43
CA LEU A 147 10.10 -14.49 -8.03
C LEU A 147 10.18 -15.42 -6.81
N LEU A 148 11.01 -16.46 -6.90
CA LEU A 148 11.32 -17.37 -5.79
C LEU A 148 12.58 -16.96 -5.02
N TYR A 149 13.53 -16.34 -5.71
CA TYR A 149 14.81 -15.92 -5.15
C TYR A 149 15.39 -14.73 -5.94
N LEU A 150 16.38 -14.06 -5.34
CA LEU A 150 17.22 -13.08 -6.01
C LEU A 150 18.57 -13.72 -6.36
N PRO A 151 19.32 -13.19 -7.36
CA PRO A 151 20.66 -13.65 -7.66
C PRO A 151 21.60 -13.59 -6.44
N ASP A 152 22.34 -14.67 -6.19
CA ASP A 152 23.21 -14.82 -5.01
C ASP A 152 24.37 -13.81 -4.96
N LYS A 153 24.84 -13.38 -6.13
CA LYS A 153 25.99 -12.48 -6.26
C LYS A 153 25.50 -11.05 -6.35
N ILE A 154 25.72 -10.30 -5.27
CA ILE A 154 25.39 -8.88 -5.19
C ILE A 154 26.69 -8.14 -4.92
N SER A 155 27.09 -7.27 -5.83
CA SER A 155 28.23 -6.38 -5.63
C SER A 155 27.81 -5.15 -4.84
N THR A 156 28.75 -4.26 -4.49
CA THR A 156 28.42 -2.94 -3.95
C THR A 156 27.44 -2.23 -4.87
N SER A 157 26.22 -2.05 -4.37
CA SER A 157 25.07 -1.62 -5.16
C SER A 157 24.68 -0.17 -4.83
N ASN A 158 24.28 0.57 -5.87
CA ASN A 158 23.75 1.93 -5.75
C ASN A 158 22.22 1.98 -5.66
N VAL A 159 21.56 0.82 -5.54
CA VAL A 159 20.10 0.74 -5.40
C VAL A 159 19.67 1.47 -4.14
N GLU A 160 18.79 2.45 -4.32
CA GLU A 160 18.16 3.23 -3.25
C GLU A 160 16.76 2.72 -2.91
N THR A 161 16.04 2.20 -3.91
CA THR A 161 14.67 1.68 -3.76
C THR A 161 14.56 0.31 -4.42
N LEU A 162 14.16 -0.68 -3.64
CA LEU A 162 13.91 -2.05 -4.09
C LEU A 162 12.51 -2.49 -3.66
N LEU A 163 11.61 -2.63 -4.63
CA LEU A 163 10.22 -3.06 -4.41
C LEU A 163 10.04 -4.46 -4.98
N LEU A 164 9.77 -5.42 -4.09
CA LEU A 164 9.66 -6.86 -4.35
C LEU A 164 8.38 -7.46 -3.76
N HIS A 165 7.42 -6.63 -3.33
CA HIS A 165 6.21 -7.14 -2.69
C HIS A 165 5.34 -7.96 -3.64
N CYS A 166 4.48 -8.81 -3.09
CA CYS A 166 3.63 -9.71 -3.88
C CYS A 166 4.46 -10.61 -4.82
N ASN A 167 5.44 -11.32 -4.25
CA ASN A 167 6.23 -12.37 -4.92
C ASN A 167 6.17 -13.65 -4.08
N GLN A 168 7.05 -14.62 -4.34
CA GLN A 168 7.11 -15.92 -3.67
C GLN A 168 8.50 -16.15 -3.08
N ILE A 169 9.15 -15.08 -2.61
CA ILE A 169 10.53 -15.15 -2.13
C ILE A 169 10.54 -15.78 -0.75
N GLU A 170 11.22 -16.92 -0.62
CA GLU A 170 11.42 -17.61 0.66
C GLU A 170 12.68 -17.13 1.39
N ASN A 171 13.75 -16.87 0.62
CA ASN A 171 15.06 -16.52 1.16
C ASN A 171 15.70 -15.38 0.36
N LEU A 172 16.42 -14.51 1.08
CA LEU A 172 17.22 -13.45 0.47
C LEU A 172 18.71 -13.84 0.48
N PRO A 173 19.49 -13.45 -0.54
CA PRO A 173 20.93 -13.68 -0.55
C PRO A 173 21.61 -13.07 0.68
N VAL A 174 22.51 -13.84 1.30
CA VAL A 174 23.24 -13.43 2.52
C VAL A 174 23.97 -12.09 2.36
N CYS A 175 24.44 -11.79 1.14
CA CYS A 175 25.17 -10.57 0.85
C CYS A 175 24.29 -9.36 0.47
N LEU A 176 22.96 -9.53 0.35
CA LEU A 176 22.02 -8.50 -0.11
C LEU A 176 22.11 -7.23 0.76
N LEU A 177 21.75 -7.35 2.04
CA LEU A 177 21.71 -6.22 2.97
C LEU A 177 23.11 -5.75 3.36
N LYS A 178 24.12 -6.63 3.27
CA LYS A 178 25.52 -6.27 3.45
C LYS A 178 26.03 -5.32 2.37
N ASN A 179 25.64 -5.51 1.10
CA ASN A 179 26.24 -4.80 -0.03
C ASN A 179 25.39 -3.65 -0.60
N MET A 180 24.13 -3.51 -0.22
CA MET A 180 23.24 -2.42 -0.65
C MET A 180 23.36 -1.16 0.23
N HIS A 181 24.54 -0.53 0.23
CA HIS A 181 24.89 0.58 1.13
C HIS A 181 24.07 1.88 0.92
N ARG A 182 23.34 1.99 -0.19
CA ARG A 182 22.53 3.17 -0.55
C ARG A 182 21.02 2.94 -0.36
N LEU A 183 20.63 1.73 0.05
CA LEU A 183 19.22 1.35 0.17
C LEU A 183 18.52 2.22 1.23
N LYS A 184 17.46 2.90 0.80
CA LYS A 184 16.59 3.75 1.64
C LYS A 184 15.22 3.11 1.83
N ILE A 185 14.70 2.46 0.78
CA ILE A 185 13.37 1.86 0.76
C ILE A 185 13.49 0.41 0.32
N LEU A 186 13.03 -0.50 1.17
CA LEU A 186 12.92 -1.93 0.87
C LEU A 186 11.50 -2.39 1.16
N ASN A 187 10.83 -2.89 0.13
CA ASN A 187 9.51 -3.48 0.29
C ASN A 187 9.53 -4.96 -0.12
N LEU A 188 9.33 -5.82 0.86
CA LEU A 188 9.32 -7.28 0.77
C LEU A 188 7.98 -7.86 1.25
N SER A 189 6.95 -7.03 1.43
CA SER A 189 5.64 -7.48 1.91
C SER A 189 5.02 -8.54 0.99
N SER A 190 4.19 -9.43 1.52
CA SER A 190 3.50 -10.47 0.75
C SER A 190 4.51 -11.36 -0.01
N ASN A 191 5.42 -11.96 0.75
CA ASN A 191 6.37 -12.99 0.33
C ASN A 191 6.28 -14.17 1.33
N GLN A 192 7.27 -15.06 1.35
CA GLN A 192 7.31 -16.24 2.22
C GLN A 192 8.58 -16.23 3.09
N LEU A 193 9.04 -15.03 3.47
CA LEU A 193 10.29 -14.87 4.20
C LEU A 193 10.16 -15.37 5.63
N VAL A 194 11.08 -16.25 6.04
CA VAL A 194 11.21 -16.72 7.44
C VAL A 194 12.26 -15.92 8.21
N ALA A 195 13.27 -15.39 7.52
CA ALA A 195 14.34 -14.60 8.13
C ALA A 195 14.88 -13.52 7.18
N LEU A 196 15.64 -12.57 7.74
CA LEU A 196 16.40 -11.57 7.00
C LEU A 196 17.90 -11.83 7.11
N PRO A 197 18.69 -11.59 6.05
CA PRO A 197 20.13 -11.71 6.11
C PRO A 197 20.74 -10.58 6.96
N LEU A 198 21.94 -10.80 7.49
CA LEU A 198 22.63 -9.78 8.28
C LEU A 198 22.93 -8.54 7.43
N PRO A 199 22.74 -7.33 7.98
CA PRO A 199 23.08 -6.09 7.30
C PRO A 199 24.59 -5.84 7.39
N ASN A 200 25.03 -4.69 6.88
CA ASN A 200 26.46 -4.35 6.90
C ASN A 200 26.98 -4.23 8.34
N ASP A 201 28.21 -4.72 8.55
CA ASP A 201 28.92 -4.65 9.82
C ASP A 201 29.12 -3.21 10.32
N ARG A 202 29.24 -2.28 9.36
CA ARG A 202 29.37 -0.86 9.58
C ARG A 202 28.01 -0.17 9.54
N THR A 203 27.52 0.27 10.70
CA THR A 203 26.19 0.89 10.84
C THR A 203 26.02 2.18 10.02
N ASP A 204 27.09 2.92 9.71
CA ASP A 204 27.03 4.12 8.85
C ASP A 204 26.56 3.82 7.41
N LEU A 205 26.78 2.58 6.95
CA LEU A 205 26.35 2.08 5.64
C LEU A 205 24.92 1.53 5.64
N ASN A 206 24.32 1.32 6.81
CA ASN A 206 22.94 0.87 6.95
C ASN A 206 21.99 2.09 6.85
N ARG A 207 21.61 2.47 5.63
CA ARG A 207 20.89 3.72 5.31
C ARG A 207 19.38 3.58 5.19
N LEU A 208 18.84 2.40 5.50
CA LEU A 208 17.42 2.10 5.33
C LEU A 208 16.55 3.04 6.18
N GLN A 209 15.49 3.57 5.57
CA GLN A 209 14.54 4.51 6.16
C GLN A 209 13.13 3.93 6.18
N GLU A 210 12.76 3.14 5.17
CA GLU A 210 11.47 2.49 5.09
C GLU A 210 11.66 0.99 4.81
N LEU A 211 11.10 0.17 5.68
CA LEU A 211 11.13 -1.29 5.61
C LEU A 211 9.72 -1.85 5.74
N TYR A 212 9.27 -2.49 4.67
CA TYR A 212 7.97 -3.14 4.61
C TYR A 212 8.16 -4.65 4.48
N LEU A 213 7.66 -5.37 5.46
CA LEU A 213 7.82 -6.82 5.66
C LEU A 213 6.48 -7.51 5.98
N SER A 214 5.37 -6.81 5.79
CA SER A 214 4.05 -7.34 6.15
C SER A 214 3.68 -8.58 5.35
N CYS A 215 2.88 -9.48 5.90
CA CYS A 215 2.45 -10.72 5.24
C CYS A 215 3.66 -11.58 4.82
N ASN A 216 4.44 -12.01 5.81
CA ASN A 216 5.55 -12.97 5.68
C ASN A 216 5.45 -13.98 6.84
N GLU A 217 6.49 -14.79 7.04
CA GLU A 217 6.57 -15.83 8.05
C GLU A 217 7.66 -15.52 9.10
N LEU A 218 7.96 -14.23 9.32
CA LEU A 218 9.03 -13.78 10.22
C LEU A 218 8.64 -13.97 11.69
N ASP A 219 9.61 -14.37 12.50
CA ASP A 219 9.49 -14.48 13.95
C ASP A 219 10.28 -13.38 14.68
N ASP A 220 10.48 -13.53 15.98
CA ASP A 220 11.10 -12.56 16.89
C ASP A 220 12.55 -12.22 16.49
N ASP A 221 13.27 -13.14 15.83
CA ASP A 221 14.69 -12.96 15.45
C ASP A 221 14.87 -11.80 14.46
N VAL A 222 13.80 -11.35 13.79
CA VAL A 222 13.82 -10.19 12.91
C VAL A 222 14.33 -8.93 13.62
N PHE A 223 14.06 -8.78 14.93
CA PHE A 223 14.44 -7.60 15.70
C PHE A 223 15.97 -7.46 15.85
N ALA A 224 16.69 -8.58 15.97
CA ALA A 224 18.15 -8.58 16.02
C ALA A 224 18.78 -8.01 14.73
N ILE A 225 18.12 -8.23 13.59
CA ILE A 225 18.57 -7.75 12.27
C ILE A 225 18.22 -6.28 12.09
N ILE A 226 16.95 -5.93 12.29
CA ILE A 226 16.44 -4.58 11.97
C ILE A 226 16.96 -3.51 12.92
N SER A 227 17.33 -3.87 14.16
CA SER A 227 17.89 -2.94 15.15
C SER A 227 19.20 -2.27 14.71
N ARG A 228 19.84 -2.77 13.64
CA ARG A 228 21.03 -2.18 13.02
C ARG A 228 20.72 -1.05 12.02
N TYR A 229 19.44 -0.76 11.77
CA TYR A 229 18.96 0.34 10.93
C TYR A 229 18.44 1.50 11.79
N GLU A 230 19.32 2.17 12.51
CA GLU A 230 18.96 3.28 13.44
C GLU A 230 18.28 4.49 12.75
N ARG A 231 18.37 4.57 11.42
CA ARG A 231 17.74 5.60 10.57
C ARG A 231 16.32 5.24 10.11
N LEU A 232 15.81 4.08 10.52
CA LEU A 232 14.50 3.60 10.12
C LEU A 232 13.40 4.52 10.67
N LYS A 233 12.52 4.98 9.78
CA LYS A 233 11.36 5.84 10.08
C LYS A 233 10.06 5.05 9.99
N VAL A 234 10.00 4.11 9.05
CA VAL A 234 8.81 3.31 8.78
C VAL A 234 9.18 1.84 8.87
N LEU A 235 8.49 1.11 9.74
CA LEU A 235 8.65 -0.33 9.91
C LEU A 235 7.29 -1.02 9.94
N TYR A 236 6.95 -1.74 8.88
CA TYR A 236 5.72 -2.52 8.81
C TYR A 236 6.02 -4.01 8.84
N LEU A 237 5.59 -4.68 9.90
CA LEU A 237 5.75 -6.10 10.20
C LEU A 237 4.39 -6.80 10.40
N ALA A 238 3.29 -6.18 9.96
CA ALA A 238 1.96 -6.74 10.13
C ALA A 238 1.80 -8.13 9.50
N TYR A 239 0.99 -9.01 10.08
CA TYR A 239 0.74 -10.37 9.57
C TYR A 239 2.02 -11.18 9.41
N ASN A 240 2.72 -11.39 10.52
CA ASN A 240 3.88 -12.29 10.67
C ASN A 240 3.64 -13.22 11.88
N LYS A 241 4.69 -13.88 12.39
CA LYS A 241 4.64 -14.82 13.52
C LYS A 241 5.32 -14.28 14.78
N ILE A 242 5.37 -12.95 14.94
CA ILE A 242 6.05 -12.32 16.08
C ILE A 242 5.24 -12.56 17.36
N GLU A 243 5.91 -13.04 18.41
CA GLU A 243 5.34 -13.29 19.74
C GLU A 243 5.90 -12.34 20.79
N GLN A 244 7.21 -12.04 20.71
CA GLN A 244 7.91 -11.20 21.68
C GLN A 244 8.75 -10.14 20.97
N ILE A 245 8.91 -9.01 21.64
CA ILE A 245 9.76 -7.91 21.17
C ILE A 245 10.71 -7.54 22.29
N ASP A 246 12.02 -7.69 22.05
CA ASP A 246 13.02 -7.39 23.06
C ASP A 246 13.25 -5.87 23.18
N ASP A 247 13.41 -5.40 24.43
CA ASP A 247 13.65 -3.98 24.74
C ASP A 247 14.93 -3.44 24.09
N THR A 248 15.97 -4.27 23.97
CA THR A 248 17.30 -3.84 23.49
C THR A 248 17.37 -3.55 22.00
N SER A 249 16.62 -4.28 21.19
CA SER A 249 16.55 -4.10 19.74
C SER A 249 15.65 -2.93 19.38
N LEU A 250 14.45 -2.87 19.98
CA LEU A 250 13.48 -1.83 19.64
C LEU A 250 13.97 -0.44 20.07
N SER A 251 14.66 -0.33 21.21
CA SER A 251 15.23 0.94 21.70
C SER A 251 16.33 1.54 20.81
N LYS A 252 16.88 0.80 19.84
CA LYS A 252 17.80 1.35 18.84
C LYS A 252 17.07 2.07 17.70
N LEU A 253 15.78 1.82 17.53
CA LEU A 253 14.96 2.37 16.44
C LEU A 253 14.32 3.71 16.79
N ASN A 254 15.08 4.62 17.41
CA ASN A 254 14.58 5.90 17.93
C ASN A 254 14.12 6.90 16.84
N SER A 255 14.46 6.64 15.57
CA SER A 255 14.02 7.43 14.43
C SER A 255 12.63 7.06 13.92
N LEU A 256 12.00 5.99 14.45
CA LEU A 256 10.71 5.51 13.97
C LEU A 256 9.60 6.55 14.18
N THR A 257 8.84 6.78 13.13
CA THR A 257 7.61 7.59 13.11
C THR A 257 6.38 6.71 12.94
N ASP A 258 6.52 5.58 12.23
CA ASP A 258 5.42 4.67 11.90
C ASP A 258 5.86 3.22 12.19
N LEU A 259 5.13 2.56 13.07
CA LEU A 259 5.32 1.16 13.41
C LEU A 259 4.00 0.40 13.25
N ASN A 260 4.01 -0.66 12.44
CA ASN A 260 2.86 -1.54 12.28
C ASN A 260 3.25 -2.98 12.63
N LEU A 261 2.65 -3.50 13.69
CA LEU A 261 2.86 -4.84 14.23
C LEU A 261 1.54 -5.65 14.28
N SER A 262 0.54 -5.21 13.54
CA SER A 262 -0.81 -5.78 13.60
C SER A 262 -0.87 -7.21 13.06
N GLY A 263 -1.80 -8.04 13.52
CA GLY A 263 -1.96 -9.41 13.01
C GLY A 263 -0.78 -10.33 13.36
N ASN A 264 -0.14 -10.12 14.51
CA ASN A 264 0.91 -10.99 15.04
C ASN A 264 0.38 -11.73 16.29
N ASN A 265 1.26 -12.39 17.03
CA ASN A 265 0.95 -13.14 18.24
C ASN A 265 1.47 -12.45 19.52
N ILE A 266 1.64 -11.12 19.48
CA ILE A 266 2.32 -10.36 20.54
C ILE A 266 1.47 -10.35 21.81
N GLN A 267 2.05 -10.74 22.94
CA GLN A 267 1.38 -10.82 24.25
C GLN A 267 1.65 -9.62 25.15
N SER A 268 2.83 -9.03 25.03
CA SER A 268 3.26 -7.85 25.79
C SER A 268 4.17 -6.98 24.96
N LEU A 269 4.26 -5.71 25.34
CA LEU A 269 5.11 -4.73 24.67
C LEU A 269 6.28 -4.30 25.56
N PRO A 270 7.46 -4.05 24.98
CA PRO A 270 8.64 -3.63 25.72
C PRO A 270 8.49 -2.19 26.26
N GLN A 271 8.30 -2.07 27.57
CA GLN A 271 8.03 -0.79 28.25
C GLN A 271 9.19 0.19 28.08
N THR A 272 10.44 -0.27 28.21
CA THR A 272 11.60 0.63 28.24
C THR A 272 11.91 1.16 26.85
N ALA A 273 11.81 0.32 25.82
CA ALA A 273 11.98 0.71 24.43
C ALA A 273 10.91 1.70 23.98
N LEU A 274 9.62 1.42 24.22
CA LEU A 274 8.55 2.34 23.84
C LEU A 274 8.70 3.69 24.55
N SER A 275 9.19 3.71 25.79
CA SER A 275 9.42 4.96 26.52
C SER A 275 10.48 5.88 25.89
N SER A 276 11.36 5.37 25.02
CA SER A 276 12.41 6.16 24.34
C SER A 276 12.02 6.62 22.92
N MET A 277 10.92 6.12 22.36
CA MET A 277 10.50 6.39 20.98
C MET A 277 9.77 7.74 20.83
N GLU A 278 10.45 8.85 21.14
CA GLU A 278 9.85 10.19 21.16
C GLU A 278 9.30 10.67 19.80
N ASN A 279 9.80 10.09 18.70
CA ASN A 279 9.39 10.43 17.33
C ASN A 279 8.18 9.65 16.82
N LEU A 280 7.73 8.60 17.54
CA LEU A 280 6.67 7.71 17.08
C LEU A 280 5.34 8.47 16.99
N GLN A 281 4.72 8.45 15.82
CA GLN A 281 3.45 9.14 15.53
C GLN A 281 2.30 8.17 15.33
N VAL A 282 2.59 7.00 14.76
CA VAL A 282 1.59 5.99 14.40
C VAL A 282 2.06 4.63 14.91
N LEU A 283 1.20 4.00 15.72
CA LEU A 283 1.41 2.66 16.24
C LEU A 283 0.17 1.80 15.98
N TYR A 284 0.31 0.81 15.10
CA TYR A 284 -0.72 -0.18 14.82
C TYR A 284 -0.36 -1.52 15.47
N LEU A 285 -1.25 -2.03 16.30
CA LEU A 285 -1.12 -3.26 17.09
C LEU A 285 -2.38 -4.12 17.05
N HIS A 286 -3.29 -3.85 16.10
CA HIS A 286 -4.55 -4.57 16.07
C HIS A 286 -4.35 -6.07 15.84
N SER A 287 -5.32 -6.89 16.25
CA SER A 287 -5.29 -8.34 16.02
C SER A 287 -4.02 -9.00 16.58
N ASN A 288 -3.72 -8.73 17.84
CA ASN A 288 -2.65 -9.37 18.60
C ASN A 288 -3.24 -10.06 19.85
N LYS A 289 -2.39 -10.48 20.80
CA LYS A 289 -2.77 -11.17 22.04
C LYS A 289 -2.44 -10.32 23.28
N LEU A 290 -2.45 -8.98 23.14
CA LEU A 290 -2.07 -8.08 24.22
C LEU A 290 -3.10 -8.14 25.35
N CYS A 291 -2.66 -8.44 26.57
CA CYS A 291 -3.50 -8.40 27.77
C CYS A 291 -3.39 -7.09 28.56
N ALA A 292 -2.26 -6.38 28.40
CA ALA A 292 -1.99 -5.11 29.06
C ALA A 292 -1.23 -4.18 28.12
N ILE A 293 -1.33 -2.88 28.37
CA ILE A 293 -0.60 -1.84 27.64
C ILE A 293 0.49 -1.28 28.58
N PRO A 294 1.72 -1.05 28.09
CA PRO A 294 2.71 -0.29 28.85
C PRO A 294 2.30 1.18 29.01
N ASP A 295 2.97 1.90 29.90
CA ASP A 295 2.82 3.35 30.01
C ASP A 295 3.34 4.03 28.72
N LEU A 296 2.41 4.57 27.93
CA LEU A 296 2.67 5.26 26.67
C LEU A 296 2.74 6.79 26.82
N ARG A 297 2.63 7.35 28.04
CA ARG A 297 2.62 8.81 28.26
C ARG A 297 3.87 9.52 27.74
N ARG A 298 4.99 8.79 27.66
CA ARG A 298 6.27 9.31 27.15
C ARG A 298 6.32 9.42 25.63
N LEU A 299 5.39 8.81 24.90
CA LEU A 299 5.28 8.93 23.45
C LEU A 299 4.64 10.27 23.04
N LYS A 300 5.36 11.37 23.26
CA LYS A 300 4.89 12.76 23.09
C LYS A 300 4.42 13.11 21.67
N SER A 301 4.85 12.34 20.67
CA SER A 301 4.48 12.57 19.27
C SER A 301 3.36 11.65 18.76
N LEU A 302 2.90 10.69 19.58
CA LEU A 302 1.94 9.67 19.16
C LEU A 302 0.58 10.30 18.92
N LYS A 303 0.04 10.11 17.72
CA LYS A 303 -1.25 10.64 17.25
C LYS A 303 -2.25 9.54 17.00
N VAL A 304 -1.80 8.41 16.47
CA VAL A 304 -2.65 7.28 16.09
C VAL A 304 -2.18 6.04 16.85
N LEU A 305 -3.10 5.46 17.61
CA LEU A 305 -2.90 4.19 18.31
C LEU A 305 -4.08 3.28 18.00
N ASP A 306 -3.78 2.13 17.41
CA ASP A 306 -4.76 1.08 17.16
C ASP A 306 -4.40 -0.16 17.96
N LEU A 307 -5.25 -0.49 18.92
CA LEU A 307 -5.14 -1.64 19.82
C LEU A 307 -6.34 -2.58 19.65
N SER A 308 -7.08 -2.45 18.54
CA SER A 308 -8.29 -3.22 18.32
C SER A 308 -8.03 -4.73 18.23
N PHE A 309 -9.02 -5.54 18.54
CA PHE A 309 -8.94 -7.02 18.49
C PHE A 309 -7.74 -7.57 19.28
N ASN A 310 -7.62 -7.15 20.54
CA ASN A 310 -6.68 -7.70 21.52
C ASN A 310 -7.46 -8.28 22.72
N ALA A 311 -6.77 -8.59 23.81
CA ALA A 311 -7.33 -9.11 25.05
C ALA A 311 -7.13 -8.14 26.24
N ILE A 312 -7.15 -6.83 25.98
CA ILE A 312 -6.81 -5.81 26.98
C ILE A 312 -7.90 -5.68 28.04
N ASP A 313 -7.51 -5.72 29.31
CA ASP A 313 -8.39 -5.51 30.47
C ASP A 313 -8.52 -4.01 30.84
N SER A 314 -9.74 -3.60 31.20
CA SER A 314 -10.09 -2.31 31.82
C SER A 314 -9.16 -1.80 32.92
N ALA A 315 -8.68 -2.66 33.82
CA ALA A 315 -7.80 -2.23 34.91
C ALA A 315 -6.44 -1.71 34.41
N SER A 316 -6.11 -2.01 33.15
CA SER A 316 -4.80 -1.75 32.57
C SER A 316 -4.77 -0.50 31.68
N ILE A 317 -5.80 0.33 31.60
CA ILE A 317 -5.81 1.51 30.68
C ILE A 317 -5.74 2.87 31.37
N ASP A 318 -5.87 2.90 32.70
CA ASP A 318 -5.93 4.14 33.46
C ASP A 318 -4.64 4.97 33.30
N ASN A 319 -4.79 6.19 32.75
CA ASN A 319 -3.71 7.17 32.60
C ASN A 319 -2.47 6.68 31.82
N LEU A 320 -2.63 5.74 30.88
CA LEU A 320 -1.48 5.24 30.10
C LEU A 320 -1.24 5.97 28.78
N PHE A 321 -2.22 6.73 28.28
CA PHE A 321 -2.13 7.34 26.95
C PHE A 321 -1.46 8.72 26.96
N PRO A 322 -0.70 9.07 25.91
CA PRO A 322 -0.09 10.39 25.79
C PRO A 322 -1.12 11.47 25.41
N PRO A 323 -0.93 12.73 25.86
CA PRO A 323 -1.84 13.83 25.57
C PRO A 323 -1.83 14.27 24.08
N SER A 324 -0.87 13.80 23.30
CA SER A 324 -0.77 14.04 21.86
C SER A 324 -1.75 13.22 21.03
N LEU A 325 -2.33 12.16 21.63
CA LEU A 325 -3.15 11.19 20.92
C LEU A 325 -4.43 11.83 20.34
N THR A 326 -4.72 11.50 19.09
CA THR A 326 -5.90 11.99 18.35
C THR A 326 -6.85 10.87 17.96
N ILE A 327 -6.32 9.69 17.65
CA ILE A 327 -7.08 8.51 17.23
C ILE A 327 -6.69 7.36 18.14
N LEU A 328 -7.69 6.75 18.79
CA LEU A 328 -7.54 5.61 19.69
C LEU A 328 -8.58 4.55 19.34
N ASP A 329 -8.15 3.46 18.74
CA ASP A 329 -9.02 2.32 18.51
C ASP A 329 -8.79 1.25 19.59
N LEU A 330 -9.84 0.93 20.35
CA LEU A 330 -9.87 -0.10 21.38
C LEU A 330 -10.91 -1.19 21.07
N SER A 331 -11.45 -1.20 19.85
CA SER A 331 -12.54 -2.08 19.46
C SER A 331 -12.17 -3.56 19.59
N GLY A 332 -13.13 -4.43 19.83
CA GLY A 332 -12.86 -5.88 19.88
C GLY A 332 -12.01 -6.37 21.06
N ASN A 333 -11.72 -5.53 22.06
CA ASN A 333 -11.19 -5.98 23.36
C ASN A 333 -12.37 -6.35 24.26
N GLN A 334 -12.63 -7.64 24.45
CA GLN A 334 -13.86 -8.10 25.12
C GLN A 334 -13.88 -7.78 26.63
N GLU A 335 -12.72 -7.79 27.27
CA GLU A 335 -12.56 -7.52 28.71
C GLU A 335 -12.43 -6.02 29.03
N ILE A 336 -12.48 -5.14 28.03
CA ILE A 336 -12.35 -3.70 28.25
C ILE A 336 -13.68 -3.08 28.66
N ASN A 337 -13.80 -2.82 29.96
CA ASN A 337 -14.80 -1.91 30.50
C ASN A 337 -14.21 -0.51 30.68
N ILE A 338 -14.60 0.43 29.83
CA ILE A 338 -14.05 1.78 29.86
C ILE A 338 -14.92 2.69 30.72
N GLN A 339 -14.46 3.00 31.92
CA GLN A 339 -15.10 4.06 32.72
C GLN A 339 -14.80 5.43 32.09
N ARG A 340 -15.80 6.32 32.05
CA ARG A 340 -15.64 7.69 31.49
C ARG A 340 -14.49 8.46 32.15
N ASP A 341 -14.21 8.15 33.41
CA ASP A 341 -13.18 8.78 34.22
C ASP A 341 -11.77 8.43 33.76
N SER A 342 -11.55 7.19 33.28
CA SER A 342 -10.27 6.69 32.74
C SER A 342 -9.83 7.43 31.47
N LEU A 343 -10.79 8.02 30.73
CA LEU A 343 -10.54 8.78 29.50
C LEU A 343 -10.62 10.30 29.67
N LYS A 344 -10.81 10.82 30.91
CA LYS A 344 -10.87 12.28 31.15
C LYS A 344 -9.62 13.01 30.65
N SER A 345 -8.45 12.38 30.72
CA SER A 345 -7.19 12.93 30.19
C SER A 345 -7.19 13.12 28.67
N LEU A 346 -8.00 12.33 27.95
CA LEU A 346 -8.17 12.37 26.49
C LEU A 346 -9.35 13.26 26.05
N SER A 347 -10.29 13.55 26.97
CA SER A 347 -11.54 14.30 26.70
C SER A 347 -11.37 15.73 26.19
N GLN A 348 -10.17 16.32 26.27
CA GLN A 348 -9.88 17.68 25.79
C GLN A 348 -9.67 17.77 24.26
N LYS A 349 -9.72 16.65 23.53
CA LYS A 349 -9.57 16.58 22.06
C LYS A 349 -10.61 15.64 21.45
N SER A 350 -10.83 15.75 20.13
CA SER A 350 -11.70 14.86 19.36
C SER A 350 -11.09 13.46 19.24
N VAL A 351 -11.04 12.72 20.35
CA VAL A 351 -10.60 11.33 20.37
C VAL A 351 -11.77 10.48 19.88
N SER A 352 -11.57 9.81 18.74
CA SER A 352 -12.52 8.82 18.25
C SER A 352 -12.26 7.52 19.02
N LEU A 353 -13.08 7.24 20.02
CA LEU A 353 -13.09 5.96 20.73
C LEU A 353 -14.07 5.03 20.03
N ILE A 354 -13.61 3.83 19.70
CA ILE A 354 -14.47 2.79 19.14
C ILE A 354 -14.55 1.66 20.16
N ASN A 355 -15.70 1.51 20.81
CA ASN A 355 -15.99 0.38 21.69
C ASN A 355 -17.16 -0.43 21.11
N ILE A 356 -16.87 -1.67 20.69
CA ILE A 356 -17.85 -2.60 20.10
C ILE A 356 -18.23 -3.69 21.13
N SER A 357 -17.72 -3.64 22.37
CA SER A 357 -17.94 -4.70 23.39
C SER A 357 -19.40 -4.82 23.84
N GLY A 358 -20.29 -3.91 23.45
CA GLY A 358 -21.72 -3.97 23.75
C GLY A 358 -22.08 -3.78 25.23
N LEU A 359 -21.09 -3.55 26.09
CA LEU A 359 -21.28 -3.29 27.51
C LEU A 359 -21.13 -1.77 27.77
N SER A 360 -22.08 -0.99 27.27
CA SER A 360 -22.33 0.34 27.83
C SER A 360 -23.21 0.16 29.07
N ASP A 361 -22.83 0.80 30.17
CA ASP A 361 -23.58 0.86 31.43
C ASP A 361 -25.09 0.73 31.25
N ALA A 362 -25.66 -0.27 31.92
CA ALA A 362 -27.09 -0.53 32.00
C ALA A 362 -27.82 0.63 32.70
N SER A 363 -28.09 1.74 31.99
CA SER A 363 -29.06 2.77 32.43
C SER A 363 -29.49 3.81 31.37
N SER A 364 -29.39 3.54 30.07
CA SER A 364 -30.10 4.37 29.07
C SER A 364 -30.24 3.65 27.72
N ASP A 365 -31.49 3.45 27.28
CA ASP A 365 -31.98 3.02 25.95
C ASP A 365 -31.14 1.97 25.19
N ILE A 366 -31.68 0.75 25.13
CA ILE A 366 -31.12 -0.39 24.40
C ILE A 366 -31.13 -0.08 22.88
N SER A 367 -30.00 0.36 22.32
CA SER A 367 -29.75 0.28 20.88
C SER A 367 -29.25 -1.14 20.54
N LEU A 368 -29.94 -1.83 19.62
CA LEU A 368 -29.61 -3.21 19.18
C LEU A 368 -28.24 -3.35 18.50
N TRP A 369 -27.61 -2.24 18.12
CA TRP A 369 -26.41 -2.22 17.28
C TRP A 369 -25.26 -1.50 18.00
N SER A 370 -24.16 -2.22 18.28
CA SER A 370 -22.89 -1.61 18.67
C SER A 370 -22.13 -1.18 17.41
N VAL A 371 -21.50 -0.01 17.45
CA VAL A 371 -20.86 0.56 16.24
C VAL A 371 -19.36 0.69 16.39
N GLY A 372 -18.63 0.37 15.31
CA GLY A 372 -17.24 0.76 15.15
C GLY A 372 -16.80 1.15 13.75
N PHE A 373 -15.48 1.26 13.57
CA PHE A 373 -14.86 1.76 12.33
C PHE A 373 -14.39 0.59 11.45
N ALA A 374 -14.26 0.85 10.14
CA ALA A 374 -13.67 -0.06 9.18
C ALA A 374 -12.47 0.62 8.52
N HIS A 375 -11.29 0.00 8.60
CA HIS A 375 -10.12 0.39 7.82
C HIS A 375 -10.01 -0.45 6.53
N SER A 376 -9.61 0.18 5.43
CA SER A 376 -9.17 -0.50 4.20
C SER A 376 -7.64 -0.49 4.09
N SER A 377 -7.04 -1.62 3.71
CA SER A 377 -5.61 -1.72 3.41
C SER A 377 -5.31 -1.04 2.06
N GLY A 378 -4.63 0.12 2.10
CA GLY A 378 -4.27 0.86 0.89
C GLY A 378 -3.22 1.93 1.17
N SER A 379 -2.19 1.98 0.33
CA SER A 379 -1.01 2.84 0.41
C SER A 379 -1.32 4.34 0.57
N ARG A 380 -0.66 4.95 1.56
CA ARG A 380 -0.49 6.40 1.81
C ARG A 380 -1.12 7.35 0.79
N ASN A 381 -2.15 8.07 1.23
CA ASN A 381 -2.23 9.54 1.19
C ASN A 381 -3.38 9.98 2.11
N ARG A 382 -3.22 11.14 2.77
CA ARG A 382 -4.13 11.73 3.77
C ARG A 382 -5.58 11.24 3.64
N LEU A 383 -6.04 10.45 4.60
CA LEU A 383 -7.37 9.83 4.57
C LEU A 383 -8.46 10.90 4.52
N ALA A 384 -8.96 11.20 3.32
CA ALA A 384 -10.19 11.95 3.11
C ALA A 384 -11.40 11.03 3.28
N ILE A 385 -11.41 10.27 4.38
CA ILE A 385 -12.46 9.29 4.66
C ILE A 385 -13.46 9.92 5.61
N THR A 386 -14.74 9.78 5.28
CA THR A 386 -15.84 10.15 6.18
C THR A 386 -16.82 9.00 6.29
N THR A 387 -17.44 8.88 7.46
CA THR A 387 -18.39 7.80 7.74
C THR A 387 -19.73 8.36 8.19
N VAL A 388 -20.79 7.62 7.87
CA VAL A 388 -22.13 7.75 8.46
C VAL A 388 -22.33 6.55 9.36
N ASN A 389 -22.83 6.84 10.55
CA ASN A 389 -23.04 5.87 11.61
C ASN A 389 -24.31 6.29 12.36
N GLU A 390 -25.44 5.72 11.97
CA GLU A 390 -26.72 5.94 12.61
C GLU A 390 -27.28 4.59 13.08
N SER A 391 -27.18 4.34 14.39
CA SER A 391 -27.65 3.11 15.04
C SER A 391 -29.17 3.02 15.21
N SER A 392 -29.88 4.11 14.97
CA SER A 392 -31.34 4.22 15.01
C SER A 392 -31.85 5.01 13.79
N PHE A 393 -31.66 4.41 12.61
CA PHE A 393 -32.09 5.02 11.35
C PHE A 393 -33.62 5.01 11.23
N ASN A 394 -34.19 6.05 10.60
CA ASN A 394 -35.64 6.18 10.37
C ASN A 394 -36.51 6.12 11.64
N TYR A 395 -36.00 6.64 12.77
CA TYR A 395 -36.66 6.62 14.07
C TYR A 395 -37.04 5.20 14.58
N SER A 396 -36.46 4.16 13.99
CA SER A 396 -36.61 2.77 14.39
C SER A 396 -35.38 2.34 15.16
N SER A 397 -35.57 1.78 16.37
CA SER A 397 -34.47 1.15 17.13
C SER A 397 -33.93 -0.13 16.48
N ASN A 398 -34.62 -0.62 15.44
CA ASN A 398 -34.33 -1.89 14.78
C ASN A 398 -33.61 -1.74 13.43
N ASP A 399 -33.44 -0.50 12.96
CA ASP A 399 -32.79 -0.20 11.67
C ASP A 399 -31.50 0.58 11.93
N ALA A 400 -30.45 0.27 11.17
CA ALA A 400 -29.15 0.93 11.27
C ALA A 400 -28.59 1.28 9.89
N LEU A 401 -28.05 2.49 9.77
CA LEU A 401 -27.42 3.00 8.55
C LEU A 401 -25.93 3.23 8.78
N PHE A 402 -25.13 2.54 7.98
CA PHE A 402 -23.68 2.71 7.94
C PHE A 402 -23.24 3.11 6.54
N ALA A 403 -22.33 4.07 6.44
CA ALA A 403 -21.68 4.36 5.18
C ALA A 403 -20.23 4.79 5.37
N MET A 404 -19.43 4.55 4.34
CA MET A 404 -18.06 5.01 4.24
C MET A 404 -17.86 5.67 2.88
N PHE A 405 -17.22 6.85 2.90
CA PHE A 405 -16.90 7.63 1.72
C PHE A 405 -15.41 7.89 1.69
N ASP A 406 -14.75 7.47 0.61
CA ASP A 406 -13.34 7.72 0.34
C ASP A 406 -13.20 8.76 -0.78
N GLY A 407 -12.70 9.94 -0.43
CA GLY A 407 -12.44 11.03 -1.37
C GLY A 407 -11.01 11.06 -1.93
N GLY A 408 -10.18 10.06 -1.63
CA GLY A 408 -8.76 10.03 -1.97
C GLY A 408 -8.01 11.21 -1.34
N LEU A 409 -7.74 12.25 -2.16
CA LEU A 409 -7.03 13.47 -1.74
C LEU A 409 -7.95 14.65 -1.35
N ASN A 410 -9.27 14.49 -1.45
CA ASN A 410 -10.23 15.59 -1.27
C ASN A 410 -11.28 15.30 -0.18
N ASN A 411 -11.36 16.16 0.83
CA ASN A 411 -12.34 16.06 1.92
C ASN A 411 -13.72 16.64 1.57
N GLU A 412 -13.83 17.47 0.53
CA GLU A 412 -15.06 18.22 0.26
C GLU A 412 -16.23 17.30 -0.14
N VAL A 413 -16.01 16.39 -1.10
CA VAL A 413 -17.05 15.47 -1.59
C VAL A 413 -17.50 14.48 -0.50
N PRO A 414 -16.61 13.78 0.22
CA PRO A 414 -16.98 12.92 1.35
C PRO A 414 -17.79 13.64 2.43
N MET A 415 -17.42 14.87 2.81
CA MET A 415 -18.16 15.64 3.82
C MET A 415 -19.57 16.00 3.37
N ILE A 416 -19.76 16.38 2.11
CA ILE A 416 -21.10 16.65 1.56
C ILE A 416 -21.94 15.36 1.57
N LEU A 417 -21.35 14.24 1.16
CA LEU A 417 -22.01 12.93 1.13
C LEU A 417 -22.43 12.48 2.54
N LYS A 418 -21.55 12.62 3.54
CA LYS A 418 -21.85 12.31 4.95
C LYS A 418 -23.10 13.04 5.45
N HIS A 419 -23.24 14.33 5.15
CA HIS A 419 -24.38 15.13 5.63
C HIS A 419 -25.66 14.95 4.83
N LYS A 420 -25.60 14.41 3.60
CA LYS A 420 -26.76 14.31 2.71
C LYS A 420 -27.31 12.90 2.54
N LEU A 421 -26.49 11.86 2.77
CA LEU A 421 -26.91 10.48 2.61
C LEU A 421 -28.13 10.13 3.47
N PRO A 422 -28.17 10.38 4.80
CA PRO A 422 -29.27 9.95 5.64
C PRO A 422 -30.63 10.48 5.16
N ASP A 423 -30.73 11.80 4.93
CA ASP A 423 -31.94 12.46 4.44
C ASP A 423 -32.43 11.91 3.09
N ILE A 424 -31.51 11.63 2.16
CA ILE A 424 -31.87 11.11 0.83
C ILE A 424 -32.33 9.68 0.93
N LEU A 425 -31.58 8.85 1.65
CA LEU A 425 -31.88 7.44 1.78
C LEU A 425 -33.24 7.26 2.49
N GLN A 426 -33.54 8.09 3.49
CA GLN A 426 -34.83 8.11 4.16
C GLN A 426 -35.96 8.46 3.17
N HIS A 427 -35.78 9.52 2.39
CA HIS A 427 -36.78 9.92 1.39
C HIS A 427 -37.02 8.85 0.32
N GLU A 428 -35.96 8.24 -0.21
CA GLU A 428 -36.07 7.17 -1.23
C GLU A 428 -36.68 5.89 -0.64
N TYR A 429 -36.40 5.59 0.63
CA TYR A 429 -36.97 4.46 1.35
C TYR A 429 -38.49 4.60 1.53
N GLU A 430 -38.97 5.81 1.88
CA GLU A 430 -40.41 6.12 1.98
C GLU A 430 -41.15 5.92 0.65
N GLN A 431 -40.47 6.14 -0.49
CA GLN A 431 -41.06 5.97 -1.82
C GLN A 431 -41.05 4.52 -2.29
N CYS A 432 -40.06 3.71 -1.89
CA CYS A 432 -39.93 2.32 -2.34
C CYS A 432 -39.21 1.43 -1.32
N ASN A 433 -39.93 0.54 -0.63
CA ASN A 433 -39.36 -0.39 0.36
C ASN A 433 -38.63 -1.62 -0.25
N GLN A 434 -38.36 -1.63 -1.55
CA GLN A 434 -37.55 -2.68 -2.15
C GLN A 434 -36.06 -2.33 -2.07
N ALA A 435 -35.30 -3.11 -1.30
CA ALA A 435 -33.88 -2.88 -0.99
C ALA A 435 -33.00 -2.49 -2.18
N ASN A 436 -33.14 -3.21 -3.30
CA ASN A 436 -32.33 -2.97 -4.49
C ASN A 436 -32.69 -1.67 -5.22
N PHE A 437 -33.90 -1.16 -5.03
CA PHE A 437 -34.38 0.04 -5.72
C PHE A 437 -34.01 1.30 -4.95
N TYR A 438 -34.38 1.45 -3.67
CA TYR A 438 -34.13 2.71 -2.97
C TYR A 438 -32.64 3.00 -2.78
N LEU A 439 -31.79 1.98 -2.56
CA LEU A 439 -30.34 2.18 -2.45
C LEU A 439 -29.75 2.69 -3.77
N LYS A 440 -30.17 2.11 -4.90
CA LYS A 440 -29.75 2.56 -6.23
C LYS A 440 -30.20 3.99 -6.51
N HIS A 441 -31.45 4.31 -6.19
CA HIS A 441 -31.99 5.67 -6.38
C HIS A 441 -31.32 6.69 -5.46
N THR A 442 -30.96 6.30 -4.24
CA THR A 442 -30.18 7.13 -3.30
C THR A 442 -28.87 7.60 -3.92
N PHE A 443 -28.10 6.71 -4.57
CA PHE A 443 -26.85 7.09 -5.23
C PHE A 443 -27.07 8.03 -6.42
N LEU A 444 -28.12 7.80 -7.22
CA LEU A 444 -28.47 8.70 -8.33
C LEU A 444 -28.87 10.10 -7.82
N SER A 445 -29.62 10.16 -6.72
CA SER A 445 -30.05 11.40 -6.07
C SER A 445 -28.86 12.14 -5.42
N LEU A 446 -27.92 11.41 -4.81
CA LEU A 446 -26.65 11.97 -4.30
C LEU A 446 -25.82 12.59 -5.43
N GLN A 447 -25.65 11.88 -6.55
CA GLN A 447 -24.91 12.38 -7.71
C GLN A 447 -25.50 13.69 -8.24
N LYS A 448 -26.84 13.78 -8.34
CA LYS A 448 -27.52 15.02 -8.74
C LYS A 448 -27.29 16.17 -7.75
N ARG A 449 -27.24 15.88 -6.44
CA ARG A 449 -27.03 16.89 -5.39
C ARG A 449 -25.59 17.39 -5.31
N LEU A 450 -24.61 16.61 -5.76
CA LEU A 450 -23.20 17.02 -5.82
C LEU A 450 -22.91 18.10 -6.88
N LYS A 451 -23.80 18.31 -7.87
CA LYS A 451 -23.71 19.36 -8.91
C LYS A 451 -22.27 19.54 -9.45
N THR A 452 -21.71 20.75 -9.38
CA THR A 452 -20.37 21.11 -9.90
C THR A 452 -19.23 20.46 -9.13
N ALA A 453 -19.41 20.17 -7.83
CA ALA A 453 -18.40 19.49 -7.01
C ALA A 453 -18.19 18.03 -7.48
N GLY A 454 -19.28 17.33 -7.81
CA GLY A 454 -19.23 15.95 -8.33
C GLY A 454 -18.78 15.81 -9.78
N GLN A 455 -18.75 16.90 -10.56
CA GLN A 455 -18.27 16.88 -11.95
C GLN A 455 -16.74 17.00 -12.07
N ARG A 456 -16.09 17.62 -11.07
CA ARG A 456 -14.64 17.83 -11.05
C ARG A 456 -13.90 16.80 -10.19
N LEU A 457 -14.56 16.24 -9.19
CA LEU A 457 -13.99 15.38 -8.16
C LEU A 457 -14.94 14.20 -7.89
N GLY A 458 -14.37 13.03 -7.62
CA GLY A 458 -15.12 11.80 -7.32
C GLY A 458 -14.82 11.27 -5.92
N ALA A 459 -15.71 10.42 -5.40
CA ALA A 459 -15.49 9.65 -4.18
C ALA A 459 -16.00 8.22 -4.38
N ALA A 460 -15.32 7.25 -3.78
CA ALA A 460 -15.83 5.89 -3.65
C ALA A 460 -16.72 5.81 -2.41
N SER A 461 -17.79 5.01 -2.48
CA SER A 461 -18.77 4.94 -1.39
C SER A 461 -19.27 3.52 -1.19
N THR A 462 -19.33 3.09 0.06
CA THR A 462 -20.02 1.87 0.48
C THR A 462 -21.11 2.27 1.46
N VAL A 463 -22.35 1.85 1.22
CA VAL A 463 -23.51 2.12 2.07
C VAL A 463 -24.18 0.80 2.43
N VAL A 464 -24.45 0.61 3.70
CA VAL A 464 -25.13 -0.57 4.26
C VAL A 464 -26.29 -0.07 5.11
N HIS A 465 -27.51 -0.46 4.74
CA HIS A 465 -28.70 -0.30 5.57
C HIS A 465 -29.12 -1.67 6.09
N ILE A 466 -29.03 -1.85 7.41
CA ILE A 466 -29.40 -3.07 8.12
C ILE A 466 -30.81 -2.89 8.67
N ARG A 467 -31.69 -3.85 8.41
CA ARG A 467 -33.08 -3.86 8.88
C ARG A 467 -33.40 -5.17 9.58
N SER A 468 -34.19 -5.11 10.65
CA SER A 468 -34.81 -6.31 11.22
C SER A 468 -36.05 -6.69 10.40
N LEU A 469 -36.09 -7.91 9.87
CA LEU A 469 -37.31 -8.41 9.23
C LEU A 469 -38.29 -8.83 10.34
N PRO A 470 -39.59 -8.51 10.23
CA PRO A 470 -40.57 -9.06 11.16
C PRO A 470 -40.51 -10.58 11.09
N GLN A 471 -40.41 -11.24 12.25
CA GLN A 471 -40.52 -12.70 12.32
C GLN A 471 -41.83 -13.10 11.64
N SER A 472 -41.75 -13.89 10.58
CA SER A 472 -42.90 -14.59 10.06
C SER A 472 -43.38 -15.53 11.15
N ASN A 473 -44.53 -15.26 11.75
CA ASN A 473 -45.24 -16.24 12.56
C ASN A 473 -45.56 -17.43 11.65
N THR A 474 -44.73 -18.47 11.71
CA THR A 474 -45.04 -19.83 11.24
C THR A 474 -44.70 -20.80 12.32
#